data_AF-A0A1W9ZE38-F1
#
_entry.id   AF-A0A1W9ZE38-F1
#
_cell.length_a   1.000
_cell.length_b   1.000
_cell.length_c   1.000
_cell.angle_alpha   90.00
_cell.angle_beta   90.00
_cell.angle_gamma   90.00
#
_symmetry.space_group_name_H-M   'P 1'
#
loop_
_entity.id
_entity.type
_entity.pdbx_description
1 polymer ?
#
loop_
_entity_poly.entity_id
_entity_poly.type
_entity_poly.pdbx_seq_one_letter_code
_entity_poly.pdbx_strand_id
1 'polypeptide(L)' 'MSRFQLLTDAQWSLIEDLLPTRTGKRGRPFQDARSMVEGIIYRYRCGIAWRDVPGAFGP' A
#
# COMPACT_ATOMS: atom_id res chain seq x y z
N MET A 1 8.95 7.60 -11.95
CA MET A 1 8.58 6.92 -10.69
C MET A 1 8.79 7.88 -9.55
N SER A 2 7.76 8.15 -8.75
CA SER A 2 7.92 8.94 -7.54
C SER A 2 8.64 8.11 -6.47
N ARG A 3 9.16 8.75 -5.41
CA ARG A 3 9.76 8.05 -4.25
C ARG A 3 8.81 7.03 -3.59
N PHE A 4 7.51 7.20 -3.78
CA PHE A 4 6.47 6.41 -3.12
C PHE A 4 5.77 5.41 -4.04
N GLN A 5 5.92 5.58 -5.36
CA GLN A 5 5.44 4.61 -6.33
C GLN A 5 6.52 3.53 -6.51
N LEU A 6 6.40 2.44 -5.74
CA LEU A 6 7.39 1.36 -5.68
C LEU A 6 7.13 0.25 -6.68
N LEU A 7 5.90 0.14 -7.18
CA LEU A 7 5.52 -0.81 -8.22
C LEU A 7 5.24 -0.09 -9.53
N THR A 8 5.74 -0.67 -10.63
CA THR A 8 5.27 -0.31 -11.98
C THR A 8 3.79 -0.66 -12.11
N ASP A 9 3.09 0.00 -13.03
CA ASP A 9 1.67 -0.33 -13.28
C ASP A 9 1.51 -1.77 -13.80
N ALA A 10 2.50 -2.28 -14.55
CA ALA A 10 2.54 -3.66 -14.98
C ALA A 10 2.66 -4.64 -13.80
N GLN A 11 3.55 -4.38 -12.84
CA GLN A 11 3.68 -5.20 -11.63
C GLN A 11 2.44 -5.11 -10.74
N TRP A 12 1.84 -3.91 -10.65
CA TRP A 12 0.62 -3.70 -9.90
C TRP A 12 -0.55 -4.53 -10.46
N SER A 13 -0.72 -4.52 -11.78
CA SER A 13 -1.78 -5.28 -12.46
C SER A 13 -1.70 -6.80 -12.22
N LEU A 14 -0.52 -7.34 -11.89
CA LEU A 14 -0.37 -8.76 -11.56
C LEU A 14 -0.94 -9.15 -10.19
N ILE A 15 -1.09 -8.19 -9.26
CA ILE A 15 -1.44 -8.46 -7.86
C ILE A 15 -2.75 -7.79 -7.42
N GLU A 16 -3.22 -6.75 -8.13
CA GLU A 16 -4.36 -5.95 -7.67
C GLU A 16 -5.64 -6.77 -7.47
N ASP A 17 -5.91 -7.72 -8.36
CA ASP A 17 -7.08 -8.60 -8.29
C ASP A 17 -7.03 -9.63 -7.16
N LEU A 18 -5.86 -9.85 -6.57
CA LEU A 18 -5.66 -10.76 -5.44
C LEU A 18 -5.92 -10.06 -4.10
N LEU A 19 -5.98 -8.72 -4.10
CA LEU A 19 -6.17 -7.95 -2.89
C LEU A 19 -7.65 -7.93 -2.49
N PRO A 20 -7.94 -7.90 -1.18
CA PRO A 20 -9.31 -7.81 -0.71
C PRO A 20 -9.95 -6.53 -1.23
N THR A 21 -11.06 -6.66 -1.95
CA THR A 21 -11.90 -5.52 -2.31
C THR A 21 -12.72 -5.07 -1.10
N ARG A 22 -13.21 -3.83 -1.13
CA ARG A 22 -14.02 -3.26 -0.05
C ARG A 22 -15.27 -4.11 0.21
N THR A 23 -15.27 -4.94 1.25
CA THR A 23 -16.32 -5.93 1.52
C THR A 23 -17.60 -5.37 2.16
N GLY A 24 -17.79 -4.05 2.19
CA GLY A 24 -18.96 -3.40 2.81
C GLY A 24 -19.11 -3.60 4.33
N LYS A 25 -18.13 -4.21 5.00
CA LYS A 25 -18.17 -4.47 6.45
C LYS A 25 -18.05 -3.17 7.24
N ARG A 26 -18.79 -3.08 8.35
CA ARG A 26 -18.67 -1.98 9.33
C ARG A 26 -17.28 -2.03 9.98
N GLY A 27 -16.53 -0.93 9.89
CA GLY A 27 -15.15 -0.79 10.40
C GLY A 27 -14.43 0.43 9.81
N ARG A 28 -13.12 0.55 10.05
CA ARG A 28 -12.30 1.58 9.39
C ARG A 28 -12.41 1.39 7.88
N PRO A 29 -12.74 2.44 7.09
CA PRO A 29 -12.83 2.32 5.65
C PRO A 29 -11.56 1.71 5.07
N PHE A 30 -11.73 0.73 4.18
CA PHE A 30 -10.62 0.19 3.40
C PHE A 30 -10.03 1.34 2.59
N GLN A 31 -8.77 1.68 2.85
CA GLN A 31 -8.02 2.69 2.12
C GLN A 31 -7.60 2.17 0.74
N ASP A 32 -7.01 3.03 -0.07
CA ASP A 32 -6.42 2.63 -1.35
C ASP A 32 -5.44 1.44 -1.16
N ALA A 33 -5.72 0.33 -1.85
CA ALA A 33 -4.97 -0.91 -1.71
C ALA A 33 -3.52 -0.75 -2.17
N ARG A 34 -3.31 0.09 -3.21
CA ARG A 34 -1.98 0.35 -3.76
C ARG A 34 -1.09 1.07 -2.75
N SER A 35 -1.60 2.14 -2.16
CA SER A 35 -0.90 2.88 -1.10
C SER A 35 -0.51 1.98 0.08
N MET A 36 -1.39 1.06 0.48
CA MET A 36 -1.09 0.09 1.55
C MET A 36 0.06 -0.86 1.18
N VAL A 37 -0.01 -1.47 -0.01
CA VAL A 37 1.01 -2.41 -0.49
C VAL A 37 2.35 -1.71 -0.69
N GLU A 38 2.36 -0.53 -1.31
CA GLU A 38 3.58 0.25 -1.49
C GLU A 38 4.17 0.70 -0.14
N GLY A 39 3.33 1.01 0.86
CA GLY A 39 3.80 1.28 2.23
C GLY A 39 4.45 0.08 2.90
N ILE A 40 3.88 -1.12 2.72
CA ILE A 40 4.48 -2.39 3.18
C ILE A 40 5.84 -2.59 2.52
N ILE A 41 5.94 -2.43 1.20
CA ILE A 41 7.19 -2.58 0.46
C ILE A 41 8.22 -1.55 0.93
N TYR A 42 7.82 -0.28 1.10
CA TYR A 42 8.69 0.79 1.57
C TYR A 42 9.31 0.45 2.92
N ARG A 43 8.48 0.00 3.88
CA ARG A 43 8.93 -0.40 5.21
C ARG A 43 10.01 -1.48 5.13
N TYR A 44 9.79 -2.52 4.32
CA TYR A 44 10.75 -3.61 4.17
C TYR A 44 12.04 -3.18 3.47
N ARG A 45 11.97 -2.31 2.46
CA ARG A 45 13.16 -1.78 1.78
C ARG A 45 14.00 -0.88 2.68
N CYS A 46 13.36 -0.09 3.54
CA CYS A 46 14.03 0.86 4.42
C CYS A 46 14.42 0.27 5.79
N GLY A 47 13.84 -0.88 6.18
CA GLY A 47 14.11 -1.51 7.47
C GLY A 47 13.60 -0.73 8.69
N ILE A 48 12.53 0.06 8.52
CA ILE A 48 12.04 0.99 9.56
C ILE A 48 10.84 0.45 10.35
N ALA A 49 10.58 1.05 11.51
CA ALA A 49 9.37 0.77 12.26
C ALA A 49 8.13 1.33 11.55
N TRP A 50 6.96 0.77 11.85
CA TRP A 50 5.69 1.23 11.26
C TRP A 50 5.37 2.71 11.54
N ARG A 51 5.80 3.22 12.70
CA ARG A 51 5.57 4.63 13.10
C ARG A 51 6.38 5.62 12.27
N ASP A 52 7.44 5.15 11.62
CA ASP A 52 8.34 5.97 10.80
C ASP A 52 8.00 5.89 9.31
N VAL A 53 7.01 5.08 8.93
CA VAL A 53 6.54 5.00 7.54
C VAL A 53 5.94 6.37 7.15
N PRO A 54 6.32 6.93 5.98
CA PRO A 54 5.79 8.21 5.54
C PRO A 54 4.27 8.23 5.48
N GLY A 55 3.66 9.32 5.97
CA GLY A 55 2.20 9.52 5.93
C GLY A 55 1.59 9.54 4.51
N ALA A 56 2.42 9.56 3.47
CA ALA A 56 1.99 9.38 2.08
C ALA A 56 1.34 8.01 1.83
N PHE A 57 1.65 6.98 2.63
CA PHE A 57 1.06 5.64 2.52
C PHE A 57 -0.21 5.46 3.36
N GLY A 58 -0.59 6.45 4.16
CA GLY A 58 -1.79 6.43 5.00
C GLY A 58 -1.69 7.36 6.22
N PRO A 59 -2.83 7.70 6.83
CA PRO A 59 -2.92 8.54 8.04
C PRO A 59 -2.72 7.77 9.34
#